data_AF-A0A842NXF7-F1
#
_entry.id   AF-A0A842NXF7-F1
#
_cell.length_a   1.000
_cell.length_b   1.000
_cell.length_c   1.000
_cell.angle_alpha   90.00
_cell.angle_beta   90.00
_cell.angle_gamma   90.00
#
_symmetry.space_group_name_H-M   'P 1'
#
loop_
_entity.id
_entity.type
_entity.pdbx_description
1 polymer ?
#
loop_
_entity_poly.entity_id
_entity_poly.type
_entity_poly.pdbx_seq_one_letter_code
_entity_poly.pdbx_strand_id
1 'polypeptide(L)'
;TYENKGFTYFQAIGQTFALVGSDIPNDLAAAVMADITPYATAVLTQVTTQTYQGLAAQLGLPFSVVASGALAAAGVPSLANSIAGGVAATVGGVGGAFTAGGQGFVGQLGPLFAALGAVESSAVPQGDGVTHIPAGYRTYGDATRSHWGGDVSMDYFVNSDVRLWANASWLSQNEWTPGEEDDDDLPYYSSLNAPQFKWRLGMDYTPPSGFNLAVSFMHDDKFWTEQGFFTGMVETKNLIDLNLGYKFSPAMRFDISAQNLTDDPYSQFPNMPLIRRRVIGKLTFNF
;
A
#
# COMPACT_ATOMS: atom_id res chain seq x y z
N THR A 1 -21.28 -20.53 13.46
CA THR A 1 -20.15 -19.91 12.73
C THR A 1 -20.43 -20.06 11.25
N TYR A 2 -20.34 -18.98 10.50
CA TYR A 2 -20.50 -18.99 9.05
C TYR A 2 -19.10 -18.98 8.43
N GLU A 3 -18.81 -19.93 7.57
CA GLU A 3 -17.53 -20.06 6.88
C GLU A 3 -17.76 -19.83 5.39
N ASN A 4 -17.25 -18.71 4.88
CA ASN A 4 -17.22 -18.45 3.45
C ASN A 4 -15.93 -19.02 2.88
N LYS A 5 -16.06 -20.14 2.15
CA LYS A 5 -14.96 -20.74 1.39
C LYS A 5 -15.01 -20.28 -0.06
N GLY A 6 -13.87 -19.85 -0.59
CA GLY A 6 -13.79 -19.38 -1.98
C GLY A 6 -14.21 -17.93 -2.11
N PHE A 7 -13.24 -17.03 -2.24
CA PHE A 7 -13.51 -15.62 -2.53
C PHE A 7 -12.47 -15.03 -3.47
N THR A 8 -12.76 -13.83 -3.96
CA THR A 8 -11.90 -13.09 -4.88
C THR A 8 -11.15 -11.99 -4.16
N TYR A 9 -9.92 -11.75 -4.59
CA TYR A 9 -9.07 -10.68 -4.06
C TYR A 9 -8.38 -9.95 -5.22
N PHE A 10 -8.49 -8.63 -5.22
CA PHE A 10 -7.95 -7.79 -6.29
C PHE A 10 -6.47 -7.51 -6.05
N GLN A 11 -5.62 -7.92 -6.99
CA GLN A 11 -4.18 -7.71 -6.90
C GLN A 11 -3.51 -7.74 -8.28
N ALA A 12 -2.22 -7.44 -8.32
CA ALA A 12 -1.41 -7.69 -9.50
C ALA A 12 -1.44 -9.18 -9.87
N ILE A 13 -1.79 -9.49 -11.12
CA ILE A 13 -1.83 -10.85 -11.68
C ILE A 13 -0.42 -11.30 -12.09
N GLY A 14 0.44 -10.37 -12.51
CA GLY A 14 1.85 -10.63 -12.80
C GLY A 14 2.74 -10.38 -11.58
N GLN A 15 3.84 -11.13 -11.47
CA GLN A 15 4.89 -10.80 -10.51
C GLN A 15 5.55 -9.48 -10.95
N THR A 16 5.65 -8.54 -10.01
CA THR A 16 6.42 -7.31 -10.17
C THR A 16 7.43 -7.27 -9.04
N PHE A 17 8.69 -7.06 -9.37
CA PHE A 17 9.76 -6.97 -8.37
C PHE A 17 10.17 -5.52 -8.21
N ALA A 18 10.50 -5.14 -6.98
CA ALA A 18 11.10 -3.86 -6.67
C ALA A 18 12.47 -4.13 -6.05
N LEU A 19 13.44 -3.28 -6.38
CA LEU A 19 14.72 -3.28 -5.70
C LEU A 19 14.62 -2.31 -4.53
N VAL A 20 14.48 -2.86 -3.32
CA VAL A 20 14.31 -2.08 -2.08
C VAL A 20 15.55 -2.25 -1.21
N GLY A 21 16.07 -1.14 -0.68
CA GLY A 21 17.16 -1.15 0.29
C GLY A 21 18.53 -1.54 -0.26
N SER A 22 18.74 -1.47 -1.58
CA SER A 22 20.06 -1.70 -2.17
C SER A 22 20.97 -0.47 -2.00
N ASP A 23 22.21 -0.69 -1.55
CA ASP A 23 23.26 0.33 -1.51
C ASP A 23 24.29 0.06 -2.61
N ILE A 24 23.80 0.07 -3.85
CA ILE A 24 24.59 -0.24 -5.06
C ILE A 24 25.94 0.52 -5.07
N PRO A 25 26.02 1.83 -4.74
CA PRO A 25 27.28 2.56 -4.74
C PRO A 25 28.32 2.01 -3.77
N ASN A 26 27.91 1.67 -2.55
CA ASN A 26 28.85 1.21 -1.52
C ASN A 26 29.14 -0.28 -1.64
N ASP A 27 28.13 -1.11 -1.96
CA ASP A 27 28.27 -2.55 -2.12
C ASP A 27 29.21 -2.89 -3.29
N LEU A 28 29.04 -2.20 -4.44
CA LEU A 28 29.90 -2.40 -5.60
C LEU A 28 31.34 -1.92 -5.33
N ALA A 29 31.50 -0.75 -4.70
CA ALA A 29 32.81 -0.24 -4.34
C ALA A 29 33.53 -1.18 -3.37
N ALA A 30 32.83 -1.70 -2.37
CA ALA A 30 33.38 -2.65 -1.40
C ALA A 30 33.85 -3.95 -2.07
N ALA A 31 33.01 -4.53 -2.95
CA ALA A 31 33.37 -5.74 -3.69
C ALA A 31 34.61 -5.54 -4.56
N VAL A 32 34.66 -4.44 -5.33
CA VAL A 32 35.82 -4.14 -6.19
C VAL A 32 37.08 -3.85 -5.38
N MET A 33 36.97 -3.12 -4.27
CA MET A 33 38.10 -2.88 -3.37
C MET A 33 38.65 -4.18 -2.78
N ALA A 34 37.78 -5.12 -2.41
CA ALA A 34 38.20 -6.44 -1.91
C ALA A 34 38.98 -7.22 -2.98
N ASP A 35 38.50 -7.21 -4.23
CA ASP A 35 39.14 -7.93 -5.34
C ASP A 35 40.50 -7.33 -5.75
N ILE A 36 40.63 -5.99 -5.75
CA ILE A 36 41.85 -5.33 -6.21
C ILE A 36 42.94 -5.24 -5.14
N THR A 37 42.58 -5.31 -3.85
CA THR A 37 43.54 -5.15 -2.74
C THR A 37 44.72 -6.14 -2.81
N PRO A 38 44.52 -7.45 -3.03
CA PRO A 38 45.63 -8.41 -3.15
C PRO A 38 46.54 -8.10 -4.33
N TYR A 39 45.96 -7.70 -5.47
CA TYR A 39 46.71 -7.36 -6.68
C TYR A 39 47.55 -6.08 -6.48
N ALA A 40 46.92 -5.02 -5.97
CA ALA A 40 47.60 -3.76 -5.66
C ALA A 40 48.73 -3.98 -4.66
N THR A 41 48.50 -4.79 -3.63
CA THR A 41 49.51 -5.14 -2.62
C THR A 41 50.69 -5.87 -3.24
N ALA A 42 50.46 -6.88 -4.10
CA ALA A 42 51.52 -7.64 -4.73
C ALA A 42 52.40 -6.76 -5.64
N VAL A 43 51.77 -5.98 -6.52
CA VAL A 43 52.47 -5.10 -7.46
C VAL A 43 53.25 -4.00 -6.71
N LEU A 44 52.60 -3.32 -5.78
CA LEU A 44 53.23 -2.22 -5.04
C LEU A 44 54.33 -2.72 -4.11
N THR A 45 54.21 -3.91 -3.54
CA THR A 45 55.30 -4.53 -2.78
C THR A 45 56.53 -4.73 -3.66
N GLN A 46 56.36 -5.28 -4.86
CA GLN A 46 57.47 -5.52 -5.79
C GLN A 46 58.13 -4.20 -6.23
N VAL A 47 57.34 -3.24 -6.74
CA VAL A 47 57.86 -1.98 -7.29
C VAL A 47 58.48 -1.10 -6.21
N THR A 48 57.83 -0.99 -5.05
CA THR A 48 58.35 -0.16 -3.94
C THR A 48 59.62 -0.77 -3.36
N THR A 49 59.70 -2.09 -3.22
CA THR A 49 60.91 -2.76 -2.75
C THR A 49 62.10 -2.51 -3.69
N GLN A 50 61.90 -2.62 -5.01
CA GLN A 50 62.94 -2.30 -6.00
C GLN A 50 63.38 -0.84 -5.90
N THR A 51 62.43 0.08 -5.72
CA THR A 51 62.72 1.52 -5.54
C THR A 51 63.60 1.77 -4.31
N TYR A 52 63.30 1.12 -3.19
CA TYR A 52 64.10 1.23 -1.96
C TYR A 52 65.49 0.61 -2.08
N GLN A 53 65.63 -0.48 -2.85
CA GLN A 53 66.94 -1.08 -3.15
C GLN A 53 67.81 -0.13 -3.98
N GLY A 54 67.22 0.52 -5.00
CA GLY A 54 67.90 1.54 -5.80
C GLY A 54 68.33 2.75 -4.96
N LEU A 55 67.44 3.24 -4.08
CA LEU A 55 67.72 4.36 -3.18
C LEU A 55 68.86 4.04 -2.20
N ALA A 56 68.88 2.82 -1.64
CA ALA A 56 69.95 2.35 -0.78
C ALA A 56 71.32 2.35 -1.49
N ALA A 57 71.34 1.89 -2.74
CA ALA A 57 72.56 1.91 -3.56
C ALA A 57 73.02 3.34 -3.87
N GLN A 58 72.11 4.27 -4.17
CA GLN A 58 72.43 5.66 -4.48
C GLN A 58 72.97 6.42 -3.25
N LEU A 59 72.44 6.15 -2.06
CA LEU A 59 72.86 6.79 -0.81
C LEU A 59 74.08 6.11 -0.17
N GLY A 60 74.51 4.95 -0.68
CA GLY A 60 75.58 4.16 -0.07
C GLY A 60 75.22 3.59 1.31
N LEU A 61 73.93 3.43 1.60
CA LEU A 61 73.42 2.95 2.90
C LEU A 61 72.95 1.50 2.79
N PRO A 62 73.03 0.70 3.87
CA PRO A 62 72.43 -0.64 3.88
C PRO A 62 70.90 -0.57 3.65
N PHE A 63 70.36 -1.48 2.84
CA PHE A 63 68.92 -1.55 2.56
C PHE A 63 68.05 -1.61 3.82
N SER A 64 68.51 -2.32 4.86
CA SER A 64 67.82 -2.40 6.16
C SER A 64 67.65 -1.04 6.83
N VAL A 65 68.62 -0.13 6.68
CA VAL A 65 68.55 1.24 7.24
C VAL A 65 67.52 2.07 6.48
N VAL A 66 67.51 2.00 5.15
CA VAL A 66 66.54 2.73 4.32
C VAL A 66 65.12 2.18 4.49
N ALA A 67 64.96 0.87 4.55
CA ALA A 67 63.65 0.20 4.65
C ALA A 67 63.02 0.29 6.06
N SER A 68 63.83 0.43 7.13
CA SER A 68 63.34 0.48 8.52
C SER A 68 62.58 1.76 8.88
N GLY A 69 62.72 2.83 8.09
CA GLY A 69 62.18 4.15 8.41
C GLY A 69 63.13 5.04 9.23
N ALA A 70 64.38 4.63 9.44
CA ALA A 70 65.40 5.46 10.11
C ALA A 70 65.64 6.81 9.42
N LEU A 71 65.31 6.92 8.12
CA LEU A 71 65.43 8.13 7.32
C LEU A 71 64.11 8.95 7.22
N ALA A 72 63.10 8.65 8.06
CA ALA A 72 61.81 9.35 8.01
C ALA A 72 61.94 10.87 8.18
N ALA A 73 62.86 11.33 9.04
CA ALA A 73 63.14 12.76 9.23
C ALA A 73 63.76 13.43 7.99
N ALA A 74 64.38 12.64 7.10
CA ALA A 74 64.90 13.07 5.82
C ALA A 74 63.89 12.88 4.67
N GLY A 75 62.63 12.57 4.99
CA GLY A 75 61.54 12.43 4.02
C GLY A 75 61.42 11.04 3.37
N VAL A 76 62.13 10.02 3.87
CA VAL A 76 62.01 8.63 3.38
C VAL A 76 61.29 7.77 4.42
N PRO A 77 59.99 7.48 4.24
CA PRO A 77 59.24 6.61 5.16
C PRO A 77 59.80 5.19 5.17
N SER A 78 59.37 4.36 6.13
CA SER A 78 59.68 2.93 6.09
C SER A 78 59.07 2.27 4.84
N LEU A 79 59.70 1.19 4.36
CA LEU A 79 59.21 0.44 3.21
C LEU A 79 57.76 -0.05 3.43
N ALA A 80 57.46 -0.54 4.64
CA ALA A 80 56.12 -0.97 5.01
C ALA A 80 55.10 0.17 4.94
N ASN A 81 55.45 1.37 5.43
CA ASN A 81 54.55 2.52 5.38
C ASN A 81 54.33 3.03 3.95
N SER A 82 55.37 3.01 3.11
CA SER A 82 55.25 3.41 1.70
C SER A 82 54.40 2.43 0.89
N ILE A 83 54.54 1.12 1.11
CA ILE A 83 53.68 0.10 0.49
C ILE A 83 52.23 0.29 0.98
N ALA A 84 52.02 0.37 2.30
CA ALA A 84 50.68 0.53 2.87
C ALA A 84 49.99 1.81 2.37
N GLY A 85 50.71 2.93 2.31
CA GLY A 85 50.20 4.19 1.78
C GLY A 85 49.86 4.12 0.29
N GLY A 86 50.71 3.48 -0.53
CA GLY A 86 50.45 3.28 -1.96
C GLY A 86 49.23 2.40 -2.22
N VAL A 87 49.09 1.31 -1.44
CA VAL A 87 47.93 0.40 -1.54
C VAL A 87 46.66 1.14 -1.14
N ALA A 88 46.67 1.84 0.00
CA ALA A 88 45.52 2.61 0.48
C ALA A 88 45.09 3.69 -0.53
N ALA A 89 46.03 4.42 -1.13
CA ALA A 89 45.72 5.43 -2.13
C ALA A 89 45.13 4.81 -3.41
N THR A 90 45.70 3.69 -3.88
CA THR A 90 45.23 3.01 -5.10
C THR A 90 43.85 2.40 -4.90
N VAL A 91 43.67 1.61 -3.84
CA VAL A 91 42.40 0.95 -3.52
C VAL A 91 41.33 1.98 -3.18
N GLY A 92 41.66 3.00 -2.39
CA GLY A 92 40.74 4.08 -2.03
C GLY A 92 40.31 4.92 -3.23
N GLY A 93 41.21 5.21 -4.17
CA GLY A 93 40.89 5.90 -5.42
C GLY A 93 39.94 5.10 -6.32
N VAL A 94 40.18 3.80 -6.46
CA VAL A 94 39.28 2.89 -7.19
C VAL A 94 37.92 2.80 -6.50
N GLY A 95 37.89 2.60 -5.18
CA GLY A 95 36.67 2.59 -4.39
C GLY A 95 35.83 3.86 -4.60
N GLY A 96 36.45 5.04 -4.47
CA GLY A 96 35.78 6.32 -4.70
C GLY A 96 35.22 6.47 -6.11
N ALA A 97 35.91 5.98 -7.14
CA ALA A 97 35.43 6.01 -8.52
C ALA A 97 34.20 5.09 -8.72
N PHE A 98 34.21 3.88 -8.13
CA PHE A 98 33.06 2.97 -8.20
C PHE A 98 31.88 3.47 -7.38
N THR A 99 32.10 4.12 -6.24
CA THR A 99 31.04 4.81 -5.49
C THR A 99 30.42 5.92 -6.35
N ALA A 100 31.22 6.75 -7.00
CA ALA A 100 30.72 7.81 -7.88
C ALA A 100 29.94 7.25 -9.09
N GLY A 101 30.45 6.17 -9.71
CA GLY A 101 29.76 5.48 -10.79
C GLY A 101 28.42 4.87 -10.36
N GLY A 102 28.38 4.22 -9.20
CA GLY A 102 27.17 3.67 -8.61
C GLY A 102 26.14 4.74 -8.27
N GLN A 103 26.58 5.89 -7.75
CA GLN A 103 25.71 7.06 -7.54
C GLN A 103 25.11 7.55 -8.87
N GLY A 104 25.90 7.60 -9.94
CA GLY A 104 25.42 7.92 -11.29
C GLY A 104 24.39 6.93 -11.80
N PHE A 105 24.62 5.63 -11.61
CA PHE A 105 23.68 4.56 -11.98
C PHE A 105 22.36 4.68 -11.23
N VAL A 106 22.40 4.83 -9.90
CA VAL A 106 21.21 5.04 -9.06
C VAL A 106 20.50 6.35 -9.41
N GLY A 107 21.23 7.41 -9.74
CA GLY A 107 20.64 8.67 -10.18
C GLY A 107 19.82 8.54 -11.47
N GLN A 108 20.26 7.69 -12.41
CA GLN A 108 19.58 7.48 -13.69
C GLN A 108 18.46 6.43 -13.60
N LEU A 109 18.71 5.31 -12.93
CA LEU A 109 17.80 4.17 -12.92
C LEU A 109 17.00 4.02 -11.62
N GLY A 110 17.36 4.73 -10.55
CA GLY A 110 16.66 4.71 -9.27
C GLY A 110 15.15 4.94 -9.37
N PRO A 111 14.65 5.86 -10.22
CA PRO A 111 13.21 6.02 -10.44
C PRO A 111 12.52 4.76 -10.95
N LEU A 112 13.25 3.86 -11.61
CA LEU A 112 12.73 2.59 -12.14
C LEU A 112 12.77 1.46 -11.11
N PHE A 113 13.45 1.62 -9.98
CA PHE A 113 13.64 0.56 -8.98
C PHE A 113 12.33 0.10 -8.32
N ALA A 114 11.28 0.92 -8.38
CA ALA A 114 9.95 0.55 -7.90
C ALA A 114 9.27 -0.56 -8.72
N ALA A 115 9.70 -0.80 -9.96
CA ALA A 115 9.15 -1.84 -10.83
C ALA A 115 10.21 -2.36 -11.82
N LEU A 116 11.17 -3.14 -11.30
CA LEU A 116 12.21 -3.79 -12.09
C LEU A 116 11.80 -5.22 -12.44
N GLY A 117 11.51 -5.48 -13.72
CA GLY A 117 11.27 -6.84 -14.21
C GLY A 117 9.84 -7.33 -14.02
N ALA A 118 8.87 -6.64 -14.62
CA ALA A 118 7.52 -7.18 -14.73
C ALA A 118 7.46 -8.28 -15.80
N VAL A 119 6.79 -9.38 -15.48
CA VAL A 119 6.44 -10.40 -16.48
C VAL A 119 5.06 -10.06 -17.03
N GLU A 120 5.04 -9.51 -18.25
CA GLU A 120 3.78 -9.19 -18.92
C GLU A 120 3.02 -10.46 -19.29
N SER A 121 1.73 -10.48 -18.97
CA SER A 121 0.84 -11.54 -19.45
C SER A 121 0.58 -11.40 -20.95
N SER A 122 0.35 -12.50 -21.66
CA SER A 122 -0.15 -12.42 -23.05
C SER A 122 -1.53 -11.77 -23.17
N ALA A 123 -2.21 -11.49 -22.05
CA ALA A 123 -3.50 -10.81 -21.99
C ALA A 123 -3.40 -9.27 -21.93
N VAL A 124 -2.20 -8.69 -21.80
CA VAL A 124 -1.99 -7.23 -21.91
C VAL A 124 -1.58 -6.83 -23.34
N PRO A 125 -1.72 -5.56 -23.76
CA PRO A 125 -1.15 -5.08 -25.02
C PRO A 125 0.31 -5.47 -25.18
N GLN A 126 0.70 -5.86 -26.39
CA GLN A 126 2.05 -6.36 -26.69
C GLN A 126 2.73 -5.40 -27.68
N GLY A 127 4.01 -5.13 -27.46
CA GLY A 127 4.86 -4.45 -28.44
C GLY A 127 4.66 -2.94 -28.57
N ASP A 128 4.15 -2.26 -27.54
CA ASP A 128 3.96 -0.81 -27.51
C ASP A 128 5.07 -0.04 -26.76
N GLY A 129 6.06 -0.77 -26.23
CA GLY A 129 7.19 -0.19 -25.50
C GLY A 129 6.86 0.28 -24.09
N VAL A 130 5.68 -0.08 -23.56
CA VAL A 130 5.26 0.22 -22.19
C VAL A 130 5.12 -1.09 -21.42
N THR A 131 5.63 -1.12 -20.18
CA THR A 131 5.44 -2.26 -19.28
C THR A 131 4.08 -2.17 -18.59
N HIS A 132 3.24 -3.17 -18.80
CA HIS A 132 1.94 -3.32 -18.16
C HIS A 132 2.04 -4.23 -16.95
N ILE A 133 1.53 -3.75 -15.83
CA ILE A 133 1.31 -4.57 -14.63
C ILE A 133 -0.18 -4.94 -14.64
N PRO A 134 -0.56 -6.15 -15.11
CA PRO A 134 -1.96 -6.54 -15.10
C PRO A 134 -2.42 -6.69 -13.65
N ALA A 135 -3.57 -6.11 -13.32
CA ALA A 135 -4.23 -6.26 -12.03
C ALA A 135 -5.65 -6.77 -12.23
N GLY A 136 -6.14 -7.58 -11.30
CA GLY A 136 -7.47 -8.15 -11.36
C GLY A 136 -7.77 -9.05 -10.17
N TYR A 137 -8.97 -9.62 -10.19
CA TYR A 137 -9.42 -10.54 -9.16
C TYR A 137 -8.79 -11.92 -9.37
N ARG A 138 -8.06 -12.41 -8.37
CA ARG A 138 -7.67 -13.81 -8.27
C ARG A 138 -8.67 -14.57 -7.40
N THR A 139 -8.99 -15.79 -7.78
CA THR A 139 -9.85 -16.69 -7.00
C THR A 139 -9.01 -17.50 -6.02
N TYR A 140 -9.42 -17.49 -4.76
CA TYR A 140 -8.79 -18.28 -3.70
C TYR A 140 -9.75 -19.35 -3.22
N GLY A 141 -9.80 -20.47 -3.95
CA GLY A 141 -10.80 -21.52 -3.77
C GLY A 141 -10.74 -22.22 -2.40
N ASP A 142 -9.57 -22.27 -1.77
CA ASP A 142 -9.37 -22.93 -0.48
C ASP A 142 -9.30 -21.99 0.72
N ALA A 143 -9.18 -20.68 0.48
CA ALA A 143 -9.19 -19.68 1.55
C ALA A 143 -10.58 -19.61 2.19
N THR A 144 -10.61 -19.55 3.51
CA THR A 144 -11.84 -19.54 4.30
C THR A 144 -11.83 -18.32 5.22
N ARG A 145 -12.98 -17.67 5.34
CA ARG A 145 -13.23 -16.60 6.32
C ARG A 145 -14.37 -17.01 7.23
N SER A 146 -14.08 -17.12 8.51
CA SER A 146 -15.00 -17.47 9.57
C SER A 146 -15.48 -16.21 10.28
N HIS A 147 -16.79 -16.06 10.41
CA HIS A 147 -17.41 -15.00 11.22
C HIS A 147 -18.82 -15.43 11.60
N TRP A 148 -19.47 -14.67 12.47
CA TRP A 148 -20.89 -14.83 12.75
C TRP A 148 -21.51 -13.46 12.96
N GLY A 149 -22.83 -13.40 12.97
CA GLY A 149 -23.55 -12.15 13.10
C GLY A 149 -24.94 -12.36 13.66
N GLY A 150 -25.61 -11.25 13.90
CA GLY A 150 -26.97 -11.22 14.38
C GLY A 150 -27.74 -10.11 13.69
N ASP A 151 -28.96 -10.43 13.30
CA ASP A 151 -29.92 -9.48 12.75
C ASP A 151 -31.14 -9.39 13.66
N VAL A 152 -31.60 -8.16 13.89
CA VAL A 152 -32.83 -7.87 14.61
C VAL A 152 -33.69 -6.97 13.74
N SER A 153 -34.98 -7.31 13.63
CA SER A 153 -36.00 -6.46 12.99
C SER A 153 -37.24 -6.43 13.88
N MET A 154 -37.78 -5.24 14.08
CA MET A 154 -38.93 -5.01 14.94
C MET A 154 -39.89 -4.02 14.28
N ASP A 155 -41.18 -4.36 14.31
CA ASP A 155 -42.29 -3.47 14.00
C ASP A 155 -43.18 -3.32 15.25
N TYR A 156 -43.53 -2.09 15.58
CA TYR A 156 -44.47 -1.75 16.64
C TYR A 156 -45.58 -0.87 16.10
N PHE A 157 -46.81 -1.39 16.10
CA PHE A 157 -47.99 -0.67 15.66
C PHE A 157 -48.61 0.06 16.84
N VAL A 158 -48.37 1.37 16.92
CA VAL A 158 -48.94 2.23 17.99
C VAL A 158 -50.47 2.27 17.84
N ASN A 159 -50.95 2.31 16.61
CA ASN A 159 -52.36 2.20 16.22
C ASN A 159 -52.47 1.75 14.75
N SER A 160 -53.66 1.82 14.13
CA SER A 160 -53.87 1.42 12.73
C SER A 160 -53.10 2.27 11.71
N ASP A 161 -52.70 3.47 12.10
CA ASP A 161 -52.15 4.48 11.19
C ASP A 161 -50.67 4.75 11.47
N VAL A 162 -50.16 4.45 12.67
CA VAL A 162 -48.79 4.74 13.10
C VAL A 162 -48.02 3.44 13.36
N ARG A 163 -46.93 3.27 12.61
CA ARG A 163 -45.95 2.20 12.77
C ARG A 163 -44.59 2.77 13.14
N LEU A 164 -43.99 2.26 14.21
CA LEU A 164 -42.58 2.43 14.51
C LEU A 164 -41.84 1.17 14.07
N TRP A 165 -40.68 1.32 13.45
CA TRP A 165 -39.88 0.18 13.02
C TRP A 165 -38.39 0.42 13.30
N ALA A 166 -37.67 -0.65 13.56
CA ALA A 166 -36.23 -0.64 13.74
C ALA A 166 -35.62 -1.94 13.20
N ASN A 167 -34.45 -1.83 12.59
CA ASN A 167 -33.62 -2.96 12.18
C ASN A 167 -32.16 -2.69 12.51
N ALA A 168 -31.45 -3.75 12.88
CA ALA A 168 -30.03 -3.70 13.17
C ALA A 168 -29.38 -4.99 12.69
N SER A 169 -28.16 -4.87 12.15
CA SER A 169 -27.30 -5.98 11.77
C SER A 169 -25.94 -5.78 12.40
N TRP A 170 -25.42 -6.83 13.01
CA TRP A 170 -24.08 -6.87 13.61
C TRP A 170 -23.29 -8.07 13.08
N LEU A 171 -21.99 -7.89 12.89
CA LEU A 171 -21.01 -8.91 12.52
C LEU A 171 -19.92 -8.96 13.60
N SER A 172 -19.49 -10.18 13.95
CA SER A 172 -18.39 -10.41 14.90
C SER A 172 -17.06 -9.87 14.41
N GLN A 173 -16.87 -9.85 13.09
CA GLN A 173 -15.66 -9.47 12.42
C GLN A 173 -15.99 -9.14 10.96
N ASN A 174 -15.24 -8.21 10.38
CA ASN A 174 -15.36 -7.80 8.99
C ASN A 174 -14.01 -7.63 8.29
N GLU A 175 -12.90 -7.84 9.00
CA GLU A 175 -11.52 -7.68 8.51
C GLU A 175 -10.64 -8.80 9.06
N TRP A 176 -9.71 -9.30 8.25
CA TRP A 176 -8.73 -10.34 8.58
C TRP A 176 -7.35 -9.82 8.21
N THR A 177 -6.46 -9.69 9.19
CA THR A 177 -5.11 -9.15 8.99
C THR A 177 -4.08 -10.26 9.25
N PRO A 178 -3.24 -10.63 8.25
CA PRO A 178 -2.28 -11.73 8.42
C PRO A 178 -1.37 -11.54 9.63
N GLY A 179 -1.27 -12.58 10.46
CA GLY A 179 -0.48 -12.61 11.69
C GLY A 179 -1.27 -12.30 12.96
N GLU A 180 -2.55 -11.93 12.86
CA GLU A 180 -3.46 -11.75 14.00
C GLU A 180 -4.19 -13.05 14.35
N GLU A 181 -4.68 -13.19 15.59
CA GLU A 181 -5.31 -14.43 16.07
C GLU A 181 -6.63 -14.78 15.35
N ASP A 182 -7.30 -13.79 14.76
CA ASP A 182 -8.58 -13.91 14.07
C ASP A 182 -8.43 -13.87 12.53
N ASP A 183 -7.23 -14.11 12.00
CA ASP A 183 -6.91 -13.95 10.58
C ASP A 183 -7.29 -15.14 9.68
N ASP A 184 -7.80 -16.22 10.27
CA ASP A 184 -8.13 -17.50 9.60
C ASP A 184 -6.97 -18.05 8.73
N ASP A 185 -5.73 -17.86 9.17
CA ASP A 185 -4.50 -18.25 8.46
C ASP A 185 -4.43 -17.69 7.03
N LEU A 186 -5.07 -16.53 6.77
CA LEU A 186 -5.07 -15.93 5.45
C LEU A 186 -3.68 -15.36 5.11
N PRO A 187 -3.12 -15.66 3.92
CA PRO A 187 -1.81 -15.16 3.52
C PRO A 187 -1.83 -13.70 3.04
N TYR A 188 -2.98 -13.02 3.11
CA TYR A 188 -3.20 -11.64 2.68
C TYR A 188 -4.35 -11.03 3.48
N TYR A 189 -4.36 -9.70 3.57
CA TYR A 189 -5.46 -8.97 4.21
C TYR A 189 -6.77 -9.24 3.49
N SER A 190 -7.88 -9.30 4.23
CA SER A 190 -9.20 -9.44 3.64
C SER A 190 -10.23 -8.61 4.38
N SER A 191 -11.21 -8.05 3.66
CA SER A 191 -12.38 -7.39 4.24
C SER A 191 -13.69 -7.92 3.64
N LEU A 192 -14.77 -7.89 4.43
CA LEU A 192 -16.13 -8.13 3.93
C LEU A 192 -16.66 -6.95 3.10
N ASN A 193 -15.95 -5.82 3.06
CA ASN A 193 -16.40 -4.57 2.43
C ASN A 193 -17.76 -4.12 2.98
N ALA A 194 -17.96 -4.32 4.28
CA ALA A 194 -19.19 -4.02 4.99
C ALA A 194 -18.90 -3.54 6.42
N PRO A 195 -19.76 -2.68 6.99
CA PRO A 195 -19.65 -2.26 8.38
C PRO A 195 -19.93 -3.42 9.35
N GLN A 196 -19.21 -3.43 10.48
CA GLN A 196 -19.48 -4.38 11.57
C GLN A 196 -20.87 -4.18 12.17
N PHE A 197 -21.31 -2.93 12.31
CA PHE A 197 -22.64 -2.62 12.81
C PHE A 197 -23.34 -1.59 11.93
N LYS A 198 -24.63 -1.85 11.68
CA LYS A 198 -25.49 -0.94 10.93
C LYS A 198 -26.91 -1.07 11.45
N TRP A 199 -27.62 0.05 11.53
CA TRP A 199 -28.99 0.06 12.00
C TRP A 199 -29.80 1.16 11.33
N ARG A 200 -31.10 0.93 11.27
CA ARG A 200 -32.08 1.90 10.78
C ARG A 200 -33.28 1.88 11.69
N LEU A 201 -33.89 3.03 11.86
CA LEU A 201 -35.18 3.13 12.52
C LEU A 201 -36.04 4.16 11.81
N GLY A 202 -37.34 4.08 12.02
CA GLY A 202 -38.25 5.03 11.44
C GLY A 202 -39.65 4.95 12.00
N MET A 203 -40.46 5.88 11.52
CA MET A 203 -41.87 5.99 11.80
C MET A 203 -42.61 6.20 10.50
N ASP A 204 -43.69 5.46 10.32
CA ASP A 204 -44.68 5.68 9.27
C ASP A 204 -46.00 6.12 9.90
N TYR A 205 -46.58 7.17 9.36
CA TYR A 205 -47.94 7.63 9.62
C TYR A 205 -48.73 7.60 8.31
N THR A 206 -49.66 6.66 8.19
CA THR A 206 -50.36 6.35 6.95
C THR A 206 -51.88 6.22 7.14
N PRO A 207 -52.57 7.31 7.53
CA PRO A 207 -54.02 7.26 7.69
C PRO A 207 -54.72 6.98 6.33
N PRO A 208 -55.98 6.52 6.33
CA PRO A 208 -56.72 6.23 5.10
C PRO A 208 -56.88 7.45 4.17
N SER A 209 -56.91 8.66 4.70
CA SER A 209 -57.03 9.92 3.94
C SER A 209 -56.28 11.07 4.65
N GLY A 210 -56.07 12.18 3.95
CA GLY A 210 -55.34 13.32 4.50
C GLY A 210 -53.83 13.16 4.42
N PHE A 211 -53.11 13.68 5.41
CA PHE A 211 -51.65 13.73 5.41
C PHE A 211 -51.01 12.36 5.73
N ASN A 212 -49.94 12.01 5.03
CA ASN A 212 -49.08 10.88 5.37
C ASN A 212 -47.64 11.34 5.54
N LEU A 213 -46.92 10.66 6.43
CA LEU A 213 -45.54 10.94 6.79
C LEU A 213 -44.77 9.62 6.89
N ALA A 214 -43.56 9.58 6.37
CA ALA A 214 -42.58 8.57 6.75
C ALA A 214 -41.25 9.26 7.02
N VAL A 215 -40.61 8.95 8.14
CA VAL A 215 -39.28 9.45 8.48
C VAL A 215 -38.42 8.28 8.89
N SER A 216 -37.18 8.26 8.44
CA SER A 216 -36.21 7.25 8.84
C SER A 216 -34.84 7.86 9.09
N PHE A 217 -34.10 7.20 9.97
CA PHE A 217 -32.70 7.42 10.19
C PHE A 217 -31.95 6.14 9.87
N MET A 218 -30.82 6.28 9.16
CA MET A 218 -29.89 5.19 8.91
C MET A 218 -28.51 5.53 9.43
N HIS A 219 -27.89 4.53 10.06
CA HIS A 219 -26.53 4.56 10.56
C HIS A 219 -25.76 3.34 10.05
N ASP A 220 -24.62 3.59 9.42
CA ASP A 220 -23.62 2.58 9.13
C ASP A 220 -22.31 3.00 9.80
N ASP A 221 -21.71 2.10 10.56
CA ASP A 221 -20.36 2.33 11.11
C ASP A 221 -19.35 2.56 10.00
N LYS A 222 -18.22 3.18 10.36
CA LYS A 222 -17.06 3.27 9.47
C LYS A 222 -16.48 1.86 9.22
N PHE A 223 -15.96 1.61 8.03
CA PHE A 223 -15.34 0.32 7.72
C PHE A 223 -14.28 0.45 6.63
N TRP A 224 -13.28 -0.43 6.66
CA TRP A 224 -12.30 -0.48 5.59
C TRP A 224 -12.82 -1.32 4.43
N THR A 225 -12.53 -0.87 3.21
CA THR A 225 -12.85 -1.57 1.98
C THR A 225 -11.60 -1.92 1.22
N GLU A 226 -11.60 -3.13 0.70
CA GLU A 226 -10.58 -3.69 -0.15
C GLU A 226 -11.24 -4.11 -1.47
N GLN A 227 -11.24 -3.18 -2.41
CA GLN A 227 -11.88 -3.38 -3.71
C GLN A 227 -11.16 -2.57 -4.80
N GLY A 228 -9.89 -2.92 -5.06
CA GLY A 228 -9.10 -2.31 -6.13
C GLY A 228 -9.06 -0.78 -6.01
N PHE A 229 -9.54 -0.08 -7.04
CA PHE A 229 -9.62 1.40 -7.06
C PHE A 229 -10.51 2.02 -5.97
N PHE A 230 -11.39 1.21 -5.35
CA PHE A 230 -12.28 1.64 -4.28
C PHE A 230 -11.79 1.16 -2.90
N THR A 231 -10.49 0.90 -2.78
CA THR A 231 -9.85 0.54 -1.50
C THR A 231 -9.66 1.77 -0.63
N GLY A 232 -9.92 1.65 0.67
CA GLY A 232 -9.75 2.71 1.64
C GLY A 232 -10.82 2.71 2.73
N MET A 233 -10.79 3.73 3.58
CA MET A 233 -11.76 3.88 4.65
C MET A 233 -13.08 4.45 4.12
N VAL A 234 -14.19 3.77 4.37
CA VAL A 234 -15.53 4.33 4.27
C VAL A 234 -15.88 4.97 5.60
N GLU A 235 -16.18 6.26 5.57
CA GLU A 235 -16.57 7.01 6.77
C GLU A 235 -17.98 6.64 7.24
N THR A 236 -18.24 6.87 8.54
CA THR A 236 -19.55 6.66 9.15
C THR A 236 -20.63 7.39 8.37
N LYS A 237 -21.72 6.68 8.05
CA LYS A 237 -22.85 7.24 7.30
C LYS A 237 -24.05 7.41 8.21
N ASN A 238 -24.48 8.65 8.39
CA ASN A 238 -25.70 9.01 9.12
C ASN A 238 -26.60 9.78 8.16
N LEU A 239 -27.80 9.27 7.87
CA LEU A 239 -28.70 9.94 6.93
C LEU A 239 -30.13 9.91 7.47
N ILE A 240 -30.83 11.02 7.24
CA ILE A 240 -32.26 11.16 7.51
C ILE A 240 -33.00 11.17 6.18
N ASP A 241 -33.99 10.31 6.02
CA ASP A 241 -34.91 10.36 4.88
C ASP A 241 -36.31 10.77 5.37
N LEU A 242 -37.01 11.53 4.53
CA LEU A 242 -38.35 12.04 4.80
C LEU A 242 -39.25 11.85 3.58
N ASN A 243 -40.49 11.40 3.81
CA ASN A 243 -41.56 11.40 2.84
C ASN A 243 -42.79 12.08 3.45
N LEU A 244 -43.30 13.11 2.78
CA LEU A 244 -44.54 13.79 3.12
C LEU A 244 -45.52 13.64 1.97
N GLY A 245 -46.75 13.24 2.27
CA GLY A 245 -47.79 13.13 1.25
C GLY A 245 -49.14 13.64 1.73
N TYR A 246 -50.00 13.89 0.76
CA TYR A 246 -51.40 14.21 0.99
C TYR A 246 -52.28 13.41 0.05
N LYS A 247 -53.17 12.60 0.64
CA LYS A 247 -54.21 11.83 -0.04
C LYS A 247 -55.45 12.70 -0.16
N PHE A 248 -55.66 13.27 -1.34
CA PHE A 248 -56.85 14.08 -1.64
C PHE A 248 -58.11 13.22 -1.72
N SER A 249 -57.98 11.98 -2.20
CA SER A 249 -59.02 10.95 -2.25
C SER A 249 -58.38 9.57 -2.36
N PRO A 250 -59.14 8.47 -2.29
CA PRO A 250 -58.61 7.13 -2.60
C PRO A 250 -58.01 7.00 -4.02
N ALA A 251 -58.42 7.89 -4.93
CA ALA A 251 -58.01 7.91 -6.32
C ALA A 251 -56.88 8.90 -6.64
N MET A 252 -56.55 9.84 -5.73
CA MET A 252 -55.56 10.88 -6.01
C MET A 252 -54.70 11.19 -4.78
N ARG A 253 -53.38 11.11 -4.94
CA ARG A 253 -52.41 11.53 -3.91
C ARG A 253 -51.19 12.22 -4.50
N PHE A 254 -50.61 13.12 -3.71
CA PHE A 254 -49.32 13.73 -4.00
C PHE A 254 -48.34 13.42 -2.86
N ASP A 255 -47.11 13.04 -3.19
CA ASP A 255 -46.04 12.72 -2.26
C ASP A 255 -44.77 13.51 -2.65
N ILE A 256 -44.04 14.03 -1.67
CA ILE A 256 -42.69 14.57 -1.80
C ILE A 256 -41.78 13.75 -0.90
N SER A 257 -40.72 13.21 -1.48
CA SER A 257 -39.68 12.47 -0.76
C SER A 257 -38.35 13.18 -0.87
N ALA A 258 -37.63 13.28 0.24
CA ALA A 258 -36.27 13.78 0.34
C ALA A 258 -35.41 12.68 0.96
N GLN A 259 -34.44 12.18 0.18
CA GLN A 259 -33.40 11.28 0.68
C GLN A 259 -32.17 12.09 1.03
N ASN A 260 -31.51 11.75 2.14
CA ASN A 260 -30.45 12.56 2.74
C ASN A 260 -30.93 14.01 2.94
N LEU A 261 -31.97 14.17 3.76
CA LEU A 261 -32.64 15.45 4.02
C LEU A 261 -31.68 16.54 4.51
N THR A 262 -30.69 16.15 5.32
CA THR A 262 -29.65 17.01 5.89
C THR A 262 -28.59 17.43 4.88
N ASP A 263 -28.53 16.79 3.70
CA ASP A 263 -27.55 17.04 2.65
C ASP A 263 -26.11 16.76 3.07
N ASP A 264 -25.93 15.78 3.96
CA ASP A 264 -24.63 15.33 4.43
C ASP A 264 -23.90 14.59 3.29
N PRO A 265 -22.76 15.10 2.78
CA PRO A 265 -22.06 14.45 1.68
C PRO A 265 -21.49 13.10 2.12
N TYR A 266 -21.76 12.05 1.35
CA TYR A 266 -21.20 10.72 1.62
C TYR A 266 -20.82 10.02 0.32
N SER A 267 -19.97 9.00 0.42
CA SER A 267 -19.66 8.08 -0.66
C SER A 267 -19.93 6.65 -0.22
N GLN A 268 -20.35 5.77 -1.13
CA GLN A 268 -20.53 4.35 -0.78
C GLN A 268 -19.21 3.62 -0.63
N PHE A 269 -18.22 3.99 -1.44
CA PHE A 269 -16.85 3.51 -1.36
C PHE A 269 -15.88 4.68 -1.64
N PRO A 270 -14.61 4.58 -1.22
CA PRO A 270 -13.56 5.54 -1.62
C PRO A 270 -13.54 5.74 -3.14
N ASN A 271 -13.23 6.95 -3.58
CA ASN A 271 -13.14 7.32 -5.01
C ASN A 271 -14.44 7.21 -5.84
N MET A 272 -15.57 6.83 -5.25
CA MET A 272 -16.88 6.96 -5.91
C MET A 272 -17.40 8.41 -5.83
N PRO A 273 -18.32 8.81 -6.72
CA PRO A 273 -18.95 10.13 -6.65
C PRO A 273 -19.65 10.37 -5.30
N LEU A 274 -19.49 11.59 -4.77
CA LEU A 274 -20.21 12.02 -3.59
C LEU A 274 -21.72 12.08 -3.88
N ILE A 275 -22.49 11.40 -3.04
CA ILE A 275 -23.95 11.41 -3.05
C ILE A 275 -24.41 12.51 -2.10
N ARG A 276 -25.41 13.27 -2.58
CA ARG A 276 -26.03 14.38 -1.88
C ARG A 276 -27.55 14.19 -1.82
N ARG A 277 -28.25 15.16 -1.25
CA ARG A 277 -29.71 15.16 -1.16
C ARG A 277 -30.38 14.95 -2.51
N ARG A 278 -31.42 14.11 -2.52
CA ARG A 278 -32.31 13.90 -3.67
C ARG A 278 -33.75 14.14 -3.28
N VAL A 279 -34.45 15.00 -4.00
CA VAL A 279 -35.88 15.30 -3.79
C VAL A 279 -36.70 14.85 -5.00
N ILE A 280 -37.76 14.08 -4.76
CA ILE A 280 -38.66 13.57 -5.80
C ILE A 280 -40.10 13.86 -5.41
N GLY A 281 -40.84 14.51 -6.30
CA GLY A 281 -42.28 14.65 -6.22
C GLY A 281 -42.99 13.58 -7.07
N LYS A 282 -44.08 13.02 -6.55
CA LYS A 282 -44.90 12.01 -7.22
C LYS A 282 -46.37 12.38 -7.10
N LEU A 283 -47.07 12.41 -8.22
CA LEU A 283 -48.52 12.50 -8.29
C LEU A 283 -49.07 11.14 -8.76
N THR A 284 -49.99 10.55 -8.00
CA THR A 284 -50.58 9.24 -8.31
C THR A 284 -52.08 9.38 -8.56
N PHE A 285 -52.55 8.76 -9.64
CA PHE A 285 -53.97 8.59 -9.95
C PHE A 285 -54.33 7.10 -10.06
N ASN A 286 -55.42 6.69 -9.41
CA ASN A 286 -55.98 5.34 -9.53
C ASN A 286 -57.38 5.46 -10.18
N PHE A 287 -57.63 4.66 -11.21
CA PHE A 287 -58.86 4.68 -12.02
C PHE A 287 -59.72 3.45 -11.75
#